data_AF-A0A7M3Z663-F1
#
_entry.id   AF-A0A7M3Z663-F1
#
_cell.length_a   1.000
_cell.length_b   1.000
_cell.length_c   1.000
_cell.angle_alpha   90.00
_cell.angle_beta   90.00
_cell.angle_gamma   90.00
#
_symmetry.space_group_name_H-M   'P 1'
#
loop_
_entity.id
_entity.type
_entity.pdbx_description
1 polymer ?
#
loop_
_entity_poly.entity_id
_entity_poly.type
_entity_poly.pdbx_seq_one_letter_code
_entity_poly.pdbx_strand_id
1 'polypeptide(L)'
;RLGYGLQFDGERFVTVDCGYSTWSGATLYYREFGTGWMYETTPAPGTTTWYGEVVESGEDILSANVQTYWSAASIGDRVDYWISADNGTHWEEVESESTIHFDYPGKELVWKAQLIGSTAVSWWVDVEYATAYQTSGDWTAPHFNTGTKVGKVRPQWTADVPTGTTLQVVVSNDNGSTWLDANNNQETSFSTDAAGNTLRYALFMTSSNDGATPSIDRFVLEYEEGYPDRPMLDIGGDGTYDWESDIFLNESSVVASDDSPVGAVVKTAPTLVDAFNDHIPENGDGMVDIPIAVKAASSGRVKISNIDITYAMQTRAVGASFEGGLAAPDGLYRNFITRVAPGDEVDHVTKAVIAIEHTHGDNPAFTWQRGDACSVNSDADGIVMFDAANCTSTEDADGVLSIWMPTKVNWSWDDEGSAEAIITVEDDLGVAVNQWATTEMELVVENDIQLDGLRVWEETGRQLFPMDWVRGGFNLSFSGSMHFQDSQLMPPAGSFSLRVIGQNVTYDGDPMGEPVTLYEEINPAFGAYNMTFTSPIESQPGGMIFYVQAVNLENGSTYTNPNYNSIRLILDGNSPLVLSATPMDDEERHAGASGVGQAVSIVVQDSVDPPRQLNLH
;
A
#
# COMPACT_ATOMS: atom_id res chain seq x y z
N ARG A 1 -8.77 -8.97 97.92
CA ARG A 1 -10.11 -9.39 97.46
C ARG A 1 -9.84 -10.30 96.27
N LEU A 2 -9.96 -11.61 96.49
CA LEU A 2 -9.75 -12.63 95.46
C LEU A 2 -10.99 -12.65 94.55
N GLY A 3 -10.77 -12.84 93.24
CA GLY A 3 -11.80 -12.69 92.22
C GLY A 3 -12.82 -13.82 92.24
N TYR A 4 -14.10 -13.44 92.13
CA TYR A 4 -15.21 -14.35 91.91
C TYR A 4 -15.45 -14.45 90.40
N GLY A 5 -15.24 -15.64 89.82
CA GLY A 5 -15.61 -15.92 88.43
C GLY A 5 -17.03 -16.47 88.34
N LEU A 6 -17.75 -16.12 87.27
CA LEU A 6 -19.00 -16.76 86.87
C LEU A 6 -18.75 -17.49 85.54
N GLN A 7 -19.04 -18.79 85.47
CA GLN A 7 -18.94 -19.63 84.27
C GLN A 7 -20.35 -20.01 83.80
N PHE A 8 -20.61 -20.01 82.49
CA PHE A 8 -21.87 -20.48 81.89
C PHE A 8 -21.58 -21.72 81.05
N ASP A 9 -22.24 -22.84 81.33
CA ASP A 9 -21.97 -24.15 80.71
C ASP A 9 -22.93 -24.51 79.56
N GLY A 10 -23.75 -23.54 79.13
CA GLY A 10 -24.81 -23.74 78.14
C GLY A 10 -26.21 -23.89 78.75
N GLU A 11 -26.34 -24.21 80.05
CA GLU A 11 -27.63 -24.26 80.76
C GLU A 11 -27.69 -23.40 82.03
N ARG A 12 -26.58 -23.18 82.75
CA ARG A 12 -26.59 -22.52 84.08
C ARG A 12 -25.35 -21.64 84.33
N PHE A 13 -25.47 -20.74 85.31
CA PHE A 13 -24.36 -19.91 85.82
C PHE A 13 -23.74 -20.52 87.09
N VAL A 14 -22.43 -20.78 87.08
CA VAL A 14 -21.63 -21.37 88.17
C VAL A 14 -20.72 -20.30 88.80
N THR A 15 -20.66 -20.21 90.13
CA THR A 15 -19.79 -19.26 90.86
C THR A 15 -18.51 -19.92 91.39
N VAL A 16 -17.35 -19.27 91.23
CA VAL A 16 -16.03 -19.76 91.65
C VAL A 16 -15.60 -19.16 92.99
N ASP A 17 -15.15 -20.01 93.93
CA ASP A 17 -14.46 -19.63 95.18
C ASP A 17 -13.07 -20.26 95.21
N CYS A 18 -12.01 -19.47 95.39
CA CYS A 18 -10.65 -19.95 95.59
C CYS A 18 -10.27 -19.80 97.08
N GLY A 19 -10.44 -20.88 97.84
CA GLY A 19 -10.06 -20.95 99.24
C GLY A 19 -8.54 -21.05 99.44
N TYR A 20 -7.94 -20.06 100.10
CA TYR A 20 -6.56 -20.12 100.58
C TYR A 20 -6.50 -20.96 101.88
N SER A 21 -5.71 -22.05 101.93
CA SER A 21 -5.30 -22.66 103.20
C SER A 21 -3.78 -22.65 103.34
N THR A 22 -3.28 -21.83 104.25
CA THR A 22 -1.89 -21.87 104.71
C THR A 22 -1.65 -23.17 105.46
N TRP A 23 -0.94 -24.11 104.84
CA TRP A 23 0.20 -24.87 105.41
C TRP A 23 0.49 -26.12 104.57
N SER A 24 1.69 -26.16 104.01
CA SER A 24 2.43 -27.31 103.49
C SER A 24 1.66 -28.35 102.65
N GLY A 25 1.76 -28.20 101.32
CA GLY A 25 1.51 -29.26 100.34
C GLY A 25 0.04 -29.57 100.08
N ALA A 26 -0.61 -28.79 99.22
CA ALA A 26 -1.93 -29.12 98.69
C ALA A 26 -2.11 -28.55 97.28
N THR A 27 -2.49 -29.41 96.34
CA THR A 27 -3.16 -29.03 95.09
C THR A 27 -4.40 -28.22 95.46
N LEU A 28 -4.57 -27.03 94.87
CA LEU A 28 -5.78 -26.24 95.06
C LEU A 28 -6.89 -26.88 94.20
N TYR A 29 -8.12 -26.94 94.73
CA TYR A 29 -9.26 -27.51 94.01
C TYR A 29 -10.30 -26.44 93.71
N TYR A 30 -10.74 -26.33 92.46
CA TYR A 30 -11.99 -25.69 92.07
C TYR A 30 -13.17 -26.53 92.58
N ARG A 31 -14.32 -25.92 92.85
CA ARG A 31 -15.58 -26.67 93.09
C ARG A 31 -16.73 -26.08 92.31
N GLU A 32 -17.42 -26.93 91.55
CA GLU A 32 -18.66 -26.55 90.87
C GLU A 32 -19.81 -26.53 91.91
N PHE A 33 -20.54 -25.42 91.97
CA PHE A 33 -21.61 -25.24 92.94
C PHE A 33 -22.83 -26.10 92.59
N GLY A 34 -23.04 -27.19 93.33
CA GLY A 34 -24.21 -28.06 93.24
C GLY A 34 -23.92 -29.49 92.78
N THR A 35 -22.75 -29.76 92.18
CA THR A 35 -22.35 -31.11 91.72
C THR A 35 -21.30 -31.75 92.64
N GLY A 36 -20.48 -30.93 93.31
CA GLY A 36 -19.43 -31.39 94.22
C GLY A 36 -18.14 -31.87 93.54
N TRP A 37 -17.99 -31.64 92.24
CA TRP A 37 -16.79 -31.98 91.47
C TRP A 37 -15.63 -31.03 91.76
N MET A 38 -14.40 -31.55 91.65
CA MET A 38 -13.17 -30.84 92.03
C MET A 38 -12.14 -30.87 90.90
N TYR A 39 -11.66 -29.69 90.44
CA TYR A 39 -10.56 -29.61 89.44
C TYR A 39 -9.27 -29.10 90.08
N GLU A 40 -8.13 -29.67 89.69
CA GLU A 40 -6.82 -29.36 90.24
C GLU A 40 -6.23 -28.06 89.67
N THR A 41 -5.55 -27.26 90.50
CA THR A 41 -4.78 -26.08 90.08
C THR A 41 -3.48 -25.94 90.89
N THR A 42 -2.46 -25.37 90.24
CA THR A 42 -1.11 -25.16 90.78
C THR A 42 -0.81 -23.65 90.83
N PRO A 43 -0.86 -22.99 92.00
CA PRO A 43 -0.61 -21.54 92.07
C PRO A 43 0.89 -21.21 92.01
N ALA A 44 1.27 -20.28 91.13
CA ALA A 44 2.56 -19.60 91.14
C ALA A 44 2.38 -18.07 91.07
N PRO A 45 3.21 -17.24 91.71
CA PRO A 45 3.10 -15.78 91.58
C PRO A 45 3.31 -15.33 90.12
N GLY A 46 2.35 -14.62 89.55
CA GLY A 46 2.42 -14.00 88.22
C GLY A 46 1.89 -14.83 87.05
N THR A 47 1.65 -16.14 87.21
CA THR A 47 1.00 -17.00 86.20
C THR A 47 0.12 -18.06 86.86
N THR A 48 -1.08 -18.32 86.34
CA THR A 48 -1.97 -19.37 86.82
C THR A 48 -2.50 -20.18 85.64
N THR A 49 -2.32 -21.51 85.68
CA THR A 49 -2.76 -22.42 84.62
C THR A 49 -4.01 -23.18 85.06
N TRP A 50 -4.97 -23.31 84.15
CA TRP A 50 -6.21 -24.05 84.28
C TRP A 50 -6.24 -25.16 83.24
N TYR A 51 -6.83 -26.29 83.61
CA TYR A 51 -7.05 -27.42 82.72
C TYR A 51 -8.54 -27.71 82.61
N GLY A 52 -9.01 -28.02 81.41
CA GLY A 52 -10.34 -28.52 81.15
C GLY A 52 -10.52 -29.96 81.60
N GLU A 53 -11.77 -30.43 81.59
CA GLU A 53 -12.06 -31.86 81.68
C GLU A 53 -11.49 -32.58 80.45
N VAL A 54 -11.04 -33.82 80.66
CA VAL A 54 -10.61 -34.69 79.56
C VAL A 54 -11.84 -35.27 78.89
N VAL A 55 -12.04 -34.94 77.62
CA VAL A 55 -13.09 -35.53 76.80
C VAL A 55 -12.52 -36.74 76.08
N GLU A 56 -13.06 -37.92 76.40
CA GLU A 56 -12.71 -39.18 75.72
C GLU A 56 -13.53 -39.37 74.45
N SER A 57 -12.85 -39.70 73.35
CA SER A 57 -13.45 -40.04 72.05
C SER A 57 -13.20 -41.51 71.70
N GLY A 58 -14.15 -42.12 70.97
CA GLY A 58 -13.98 -43.48 70.44
C GLY A 58 -12.91 -43.57 69.35
N GLU A 59 -12.74 -42.48 68.60
CA GLU A 59 -11.80 -42.33 67.48
C GLU A 59 -10.81 -41.20 67.74
N ASP A 60 -9.70 -41.20 67.01
CA ASP A 60 -8.68 -40.16 67.14
C ASP A 60 -9.24 -38.80 66.68
N ILE A 61 -8.98 -37.77 67.47
CA ILE A 61 -9.42 -36.41 67.24
C ILE A 61 -8.42 -35.72 66.33
N LEU A 62 -8.87 -35.33 65.14
CA LEU A 62 -8.02 -34.85 64.06
C LEU A 62 -7.89 -33.33 64.05
N SER A 63 -8.96 -32.63 64.42
CA SER A 63 -8.98 -31.17 64.48
C SER A 63 -9.92 -30.65 65.55
N ALA A 64 -9.69 -29.43 66.01
CA ALA A 64 -10.55 -28.71 66.92
C ALA A 64 -10.72 -27.25 66.51
N ASN A 65 -11.96 -26.76 66.50
CA ASN A 65 -12.29 -25.35 66.47
C ASN A 65 -12.39 -24.85 67.90
N VAL A 66 -11.62 -23.81 68.24
CA VAL A 66 -11.60 -23.25 69.60
C VAL A 66 -12.13 -21.82 69.57
N GLN A 67 -13.19 -21.57 70.33
CA GLN A 67 -13.67 -20.23 70.62
C GLN A 67 -13.23 -19.84 72.01
N THR A 68 -12.54 -18.72 72.12
CA THR A 68 -12.04 -18.20 73.40
C THR A 68 -12.39 -16.73 73.55
N TYR A 69 -12.55 -16.31 74.80
CA TYR A 69 -12.71 -14.91 75.14
C TYR A 69 -12.13 -14.66 76.51
N TRP A 70 -11.63 -13.45 76.71
CA TRP A 70 -11.21 -13.01 78.03
C TRP A 70 -11.40 -11.50 78.18
N SER A 71 -11.52 -11.04 79.42
CA SER A 71 -11.62 -9.63 79.77
C SER A 71 -10.31 -9.11 80.36
N ALA A 72 -9.64 -8.17 79.70
CA ALA A 72 -8.48 -7.48 80.28
C ALA A 72 -8.93 -6.39 81.27
N ALA A 73 -8.48 -6.45 82.53
CA ALA A 73 -8.72 -5.38 83.49
C ALA A 73 -7.53 -4.41 83.64
N SER A 74 -6.33 -4.74 83.12
CA SER A 74 -5.17 -3.84 83.05
C SER A 74 -4.25 -4.13 81.87
N ILE A 75 -3.46 -3.13 81.47
CA ILE A 75 -2.47 -3.24 80.38
C ILE A 75 -1.39 -4.25 80.79
N GLY A 76 -1.25 -5.32 80.01
CA GLY A 76 -0.25 -6.38 80.23
C GLY A 76 -0.82 -7.69 80.80
N ASP A 77 -2.09 -7.73 81.20
CA ASP A 77 -2.77 -9.00 81.47
C ASP A 77 -3.11 -9.70 80.14
N ARG A 78 -2.92 -11.02 80.05
CA ARG A 78 -3.33 -11.84 78.90
C ARG A 78 -3.71 -13.26 79.32
N VAL A 79 -4.48 -13.93 78.47
CA VAL A 79 -4.78 -15.35 78.60
C VAL A 79 -4.28 -16.05 77.35
N ASP A 80 -3.35 -16.97 77.54
CA ASP A 80 -2.82 -17.83 76.48
C ASP A 80 -3.58 -19.17 76.56
N TYR A 81 -3.97 -19.74 75.43
CA TYR A 81 -4.79 -20.96 75.35
C TYR A 81 -4.06 -22.04 74.57
N TRP A 82 -4.20 -23.29 75.01
CA TRP A 82 -3.70 -24.44 74.29
C TRP A 82 -4.70 -25.59 74.34
N ILE A 83 -4.58 -26.47 73.36
CA ILE A 83 -5.36 -27.69 73.25
C ILE A 83 -4.46 -28.89 72.95
N SER A 84 -4.87 -30.06 73.39
CA SER A 84 -4.16 -31.33 73.23
C SER A 84 -5.15 -32.44 72.95
N ALA A 85 -4.84 -33.32 72.00
CA ALA A 85 -5.63 -34.52 71.70
C ALA A 85 -5.14 -35.79 72.40
N ASP A 86 -4.06 -35.69 73.19
CA ASP A 86 -3.38 -36.81 73.85
C ASP A 86 -3.13 -36.57 75.35
N ASN A 87 -4.11 -35.93 76.00
CA ASN A 87 -4.13 -35.67 77.44
C ASN A 87 -2.91 -34.88 77.95
N GLY A 88 -2.46 -33.94 77.14
CA GLY A 88 -1.41 -33.00 77.49
C GLY A 88 0.01 -33.51 77.30
N THR A 89 0.22 -34.56 76.50
CA THR A 89 1.57 -35.00 76.08
C THR A 89 2.13 -34.02 75.04
N HIS A 90 1.30 -33.60 74.08
CA HIS A 90 1.59 -32.53 73.12
C HIS A 90 0.54 -31.42 73.23
N TRP A 91 0.98 -30.15 73.21
CA TRP A 91 0.10 -28.98 73.34
C TRP A 91 0.27 -28.06 72.14
N GLU A 92 -0.85 -27.76 71.48
CA GLU A 92 -0.93 -26.78 70.39
C GLU A 92 -1.47 -25.46 70.93
N GLU A 93 -0.82 -24.35 70.63
CA GLU A 93 -1.30 -23.00 71.00
C GLU A 93 -2.45 -22.59 70.08
N VAL A 94 -3.48 -21.96 70.65
CA VAL A 94 -4.71 -21.66 69.91
C VAL A 94 -5.10 -20.19 70.00
N GLU A 95 -5.50 -19.64 68.85
CA GLU A 95 -6.14 -18.32 68.76
C GLU A 95 -7.67 -18.48 68.65
N SER A 96 -8.42 -17.51 69.16
CA SER A 96 -9.89 -17.57 69.10
C SER A 96 -10.39 -17.60 67.66
N GLU A 97 -11.42 -18.39 67.39
CA GLU A 97 -12.02 -18.60 66.06
C GLU A 97 -11.08 -19.27 65.04
N SER A 98 -10.02 -19.93 65.52
CA SER A 98 -9.15 -20.77 64.66
C SER A 98 -9.55 -22.24 64.72
N THR A 99 -9.36 -22.93 63.59
CA THR A 99 -9.42 -24.40 63.53
C THR A 99 -8.00 -24.91 63.48
N ILE A 100 -7.67 -25.83 64.38
CA ILE A 100 -6.36 -26.43 64.49
C ILE A 100 -6.47 -27.89 64.10
N HIS A 101 -5.48 -28.34 63.33
CA HIS A 101 -5.30 -29.73 62.96
C HIS A 101 -4.16 -30.29 63.81
N PHE A 102 -4.38 -31.41 64.49
CA PHE A 102 -3.41 -31.97 65.42
C PHE A 102 -2.31 -32.75 64.68
N ASP A 103 -1.05 -32.42 64.96
CA ASP A 103 0.11 -33.20 64.49
C ASP A 103 0.17 -34.59 65.15
N TYR A 104 -0.37 -34.69 66.37
CA TYR A 104 -0.49 -35.92 67.15
C TYR A 104 -1.95 -36.17 67.55
N PRO A 105 -2.78 -36.70 66.62
CA PRO A 105 -4.14 -37.08 66.94
C PRO A 105 -4.19 -38.13 68.04
N GLY A 106 -5.21 -38.05 68.90
CA GLY A 106 -5.42 -38.98 70.00
C GLY A 106 -6.87 -38.97 70.48
N LYS A 107 -7.16 -39.75 71.52
CA LYS A 107 -8.54 -40.00 71.98
C LYS A 107 -8.94 -39.19 73.20
N GLU A 108 -8.05 -38.35 73.72
CA GLU A 108 -8.23 -37.65 74.99
C GLU A 108 -8.01 -36.15 74.78
N LEU A 109 -9.10 -35.43 74.49
CA LEU A 109 -9.07 -33.98 74.27
C LEU A 109 -9.03 -33.24 75.60
N VAL A 110 -8.06 -32.35 75.76
CA VAL A 110 -7.96 -31.48 76.91
C VAL A 110 -7.47 -30.10 76.48
N TRP A 111 -8.02 -29.06 77.07
CA TRP A 111 -7.53 -27.69 76.90
C TRP A 111 -6.84 -27.20 78.17
N LYS A 112 -5.94 -26.23 78.02
CA LYS A 112 -5.41 -25.46 79.13
C LYS A 112 -5.43 -23.97 78.82
N ALA A 113 -5.67 -23.16 79.84
CA ALA A 113 -5.61 -21.72 79.76
C ALA A 113 -4.59 -21.21 80.79
N GLN A 114 -3.64 -20.38 80.37
CA GLN A 114 -2.67 -19.75 81.26
C GLN A 114 -2.99 -18.26 81.37
N LEU A 115 -3.41 -17.85 82.56
CA LEU A 115 -3.58 -16.45 82.91
C LEU A 115 -2.24 -15.87 83.32
N ILE A 116 -1.85 -14.78 82.67
CA ILE A 116 -0.63 -14.03 82.93
C ILE A 116 -1.05 -12.61 83.29
N GLY A 117 -0.83 -12.20 84.54
CA GLY A 117 -1.33 -10.90 84.97
C GLY A 117 -1.37 -10.70 86.48
N SER A 118 -1.77 -9.48 86.87
CA SER A 118 -1.87 -9.06 88.28
C SER A 118 -3.29 -8.70 88.72
N THR A 119 -4.26 -8.73 87.80
CA THR A 119 -5.65 -8.38 88.07
C THR A 119 -6.62 -9.56 87.84
N ALA A 120 -7.88 -9.37 88.22
CA ALA A 120 -8.92 -10.36 87.99
C ALA A 120 -9.38 -10.32 86.54
N VAL A 121 -9.40 -11.49 85.88
CA VAL A 121 -9.79 -11.69 84.48
C VAL A 121 -10.90 -12.73 84.42
N SER A 122 -11.97 -12.45 83.66
CA SER A 122 -12.97 -13.44 83.25
C SER A 122 -12.56 -14.03 81.91
N TRP A 123 -12.75 -15.33 81.73
CA TRP A 123 -12.43 -16.05 80.50
C TRP A 123 -13.42 -17.19 80.26
N TRP A 124 -13.61 -17.58 79.00
CA TRP A 124 -14.30 -18.82 78.62
C TRP A 124 -13.61 -19.47 77.42
N VAL A 125 -13.81 -20.78 77.31
CA VAL A 125 -13.31 -21.63 76.23
C VAL A 125 -14.46 -22.54 75.80
N ASP A 126 -14.68 -22.63 74.51
CA ASP A 126 -15.56 -23.60 73.86
C ASP A 126 -14.79 -24.30 72.75
N VAL A 127 -15.02 -25.61 72.65
CA VAL A 127 -14.24 -26.48 71.79
C VAL A 127 -15.20 -27.39 71.05
N GLU A 128 -15.19 -27.28 69.73
CA GLU A 128 -15.81 -28.24 68.84
C GLU A 128 -14.70 -29.07 68.19
N TYR A 129 -14.83 -30.40 68.16
CA TYR A 129 -13.80 -31.27 67.61
C TYR A 129 -14.34 -32.17 66.51
N ALA A 130 -13.46 -32.57 65.60
CA ALA A 130 -13.76 -33.50 64.53
C ALA A 130 -12.82 -34.71 64.60
N THR A 131 -13.39 -35.89 64.41
CA THR A 131 -12.68 -37.17 64.35
C THR A 131 -12.56 -37.70 62.91
N ALA A 132 -13.09 -36.97 61.94
CA ALA A 132 -13.09 -37.32 60.53
C ALA A 132 -13.18 -36.06 59.66
N TYR A 133 -12.39 -36.02 58.58
CA TYR A 133 -12.52 -35.04 57.51
C TYR A 133 -13.55 -35.48 56.47
N GLN A 134 -14.12 -34.50 55.76
CA GLN A 134 -14.89 -34.79 54.56
C GLN A 134 -13.96 -35.30 53.45
N THR A 135 -14.41 -36.30 52.69
CA THR A 135 -13.61 -36.90 51.61
C THR A 135 -13.45 -36.00 50.37
N SER A 136 -14.20 -34.90 50.30
CA SER A 136 -14.12 -33.92 49.23
C SER A 136 -14.53 -32.53 49.71
N GLY A 137 -13.85 -31.49 49.22
CA GLY A 137 -14.21 -30.10 49.43
C GLY A 137 -13.69 -29.21 48.29
N ASP A 138 -14.34 -28.08 48.10
CA ASP A 138 -13.92 -27.05 47.15
C ASP A 138 -13.84 -25.67 47.82
N TRP A 139 -12.93 -24.85 47.32
CA TRP A 139 -12.86 -23.45 47.69
C TRP A 139 -12.58 -22.61 46.45
N THR A 140 -13.41 -21.58 46.24
CA THR A 140 -13.27 -20.66 45.12
C THR A 140 -12.89 -19.27 45.64
N ALA A 141 -11.83 -18.69 45.07
CA ALA A 141 -11.38 -17.37 45.46
C ALA A 141 -12.39 -16.28 45.05
N PRO A 142 -12.40 -15.13 45.75
CA PRO A 142 -13.05 -13.91 45.27
C PRO A 142 -12.54 -13.51 43.87
N HIS A 143 -13.37 -12.81 43.11
CA HIS A 143 -12.98 -12.32 41.78
C HIS A 143 -12.02 -11.13 41.88
N PHE A 144 -11.13 -11.01 40.90
CA PHE A 144 -10.25 -9.86 40.72
C PHE A 144 -10.36 -9.33 39.28
N ASN A 145 -10.71 -8.06 39.11
CA ASN A 145 -10.85 -7.44 37.78
C ASN A 145 -9.55 -6.74 37.37
N THR A 146 -9.08 -7.01 36.16
CA THR A 146 -7.91 -6.37 35.54
C THR A 146 -8.31 -5.22 34.62
N GLY A 147 -7.33 -4.40 34.21
CA GLY A 147 -7.57 -3.26 33.33
C GLY A 147 -7.81 -3.66 31.87
N THR A 148 -7.19 -4.74 31.44
CA THR A 148 -7.28 -5.31 30.09
C THR A 148 -7.45 -6.83 30.14
N LYS A 149 -7.69 -7.47 28.99
CA LYS A 149 -7.78 -8.93 28.91
C LYS A 149 -6.49 -9.58 29.39
N VAL A 150 -6.60 -10.69 30.10
CA VAL A 150 -5.47 -11.48 30.61
C VAL A 150 -5.26 -12.70 29.72
N GLY A 151 -4.09 -12.78 29.09
CA GLY A 151 -3.70 -13.89 28.24
C GLY A 151 -3.01 -15.04 28.98
N LYS A 152 -2.41 -14.76 30.15
CA LYS A 152 -1.57 -15.72 30.87
C LYS A 152 -1.56 -15.45 32.39
N VAL A 153 -1.46 -16.51 33.17
CA VAL A 153 -1.28 -16.48 34.63
C VAL A 153 -0.21 -17.47 35.09
N ARG A 154 0.42 -17.20 36.24
CA ARG A 154 1.31 -18.11 36.95
C ARG A 154 0.85 -18.27 38.41
N PRO A 155 0.08 -19.31 38.72
CA PRO A 155 -0.28 -19.61 40.09
C PRO A 155 0.90 -20.26 40.84
N GLN A 156 1.09 -19.86 42.08
CA GLN A 156 2.11 -20.38 42.99
C GLN A 156 1.47 -20.67 44.33
N TRP A 157 1.71 -21.85 44.90
CA TRP A 157 1.16 -22.19 46.21
C TRP A 157 2.09 -23.06 47.04
N THR A 158 1.89 -23.00 48.36
CA THR A 158 2.48 -23.91 49.34
C THR A 158 1.38 -24.78 49.90
N ALA A 159 1.50 -26.10 49.76
CA ALA A 159 0.51 -27.07 50.21
C ALA A 159 1.17 -28.29 50.86
N ASP A 160 0.47 -28.91 51.82
CA ASP A 160 0.75 -30.25 52.29
C ASP A 160 -0.29 -31.22 51.70
N VAL A 161 0.18 -32.31 51.11
CA VAL A 161 -0.65 -33.30 50.41
C VAL A 161 -0.28 -34.68 50.93
N PRO A 162 -0.86 -35.12 52.05
CA PRO A 162 -0.61 -36.44 52.62
C PRO A 162 -0.91 -37.57 51.64
N THR A 163 -0.28 -38.72 51.82
CA THR A 163 -0.49 -39.89 50.95
C THR A 163 -1.95 -40.33 50.98
N GLY A 164 -2.56 -40.54 49.80
CA GLY A 164 -3.98 -40.88 49.68
C GLY A 164 -4.92 -39.68 49.57
N THR A 165 -4.36 -38.45 49.53
CA THR A 165 -5.08 -37.21 49.25
C THR A 165 -4.62 -36.60 47.92
N THR A 166 -5.43 -35.70 47.35
CA THR A 166 -5.09 -34.94 46.14
C THR A 166 -5.58 -33.50 46.23
N LEU A 167 -4.78 -32.59 45.66
CA LEU A 167 -5.13 -31.19 45.47
C LEU A 167 -5.09 -30.86 43.97
N GLN A 168 -6.20 -30.35 43.44
CA GLN A 168 -6.30 -29.82 42.09
C GLN A 168 -6.50 -28.30 42.16
N VAL A 169 -5.74 -27.57 41.36
CA VAL A 169 -5.84 -26.12 41.22
C VAL A 169 -6.30 -25.80 39.82
N VAL A 170 -7.31 -24.95 39.71
CA VAL A 170 -7.79 -24.43 38.43
C VAL A 170 -7.80 -22.91 38.44
N VAL A 171 -7.60 -22.31 37.27
CA VAL A 171 -7.59 -20.86 37.05
C VAL A 171 -8.60 -20.46 35.98
N SER A 172 -9.09 -19.23 36.07
CA SER A 172 -10.07 -18.65 35.16
C SER A 172 -9.79 -17.17 34.96
N ASN A 173 -10.04 -16.64 33.76
CA ASN A 173 -10.01 -15.21 33.45
C ASN A 173 -11.39 -14.64 33.03
N ASP A 174 -12.44 -15.45 33.11
CA ASP A 174 -13.82 -15.12 32.71
C ASP A 174 -14.82 -15.28 33.87
N ASN A 175 -14.35 -15.00 35.09
CA ASN A 175 -15.13 -15.07 36.33
C ASN A 175 -15.66 -16.49 36.67
N GLY A 176 -14.97 -17.53 36.21
CA GLY A 176 -15.30 -18.93 36.48
C GLY A 176 -16.31 -19.54 35.50
N SER A 177 -16.49 -18.94 34.32
CA SER A 177 -17.30 -19.53 33.25
C SER A 177 -16.55 -20.67 32.57
N THR A 178 -15.23 -20.54 32.44
CA THR A 178 -14.30 -21.57 32.02
C THR A 178 -13.17 -21.73 33.04
N TRP A 179 -12.67 -22.96 33.19
CA TRP A 179 -11.62 -23.33 34.14
C TRP A 179 -10.54 -24.12 33.43
N LEU A 180 -9.29 -23.76 33.67
CA LEU A 180 -8.11 -24.46 33.16
C LEU A 180 -7.34 -25.06 34.33
N ASP A 181 -6.89 -26.31 34.19
CA ASP A 181 -5.98 -26.95 35.13
C ASP A 181 -4.66 -26.19 35.21
N ALA A 182 -4.18 -25.97 36.43
CA ALA A 182 -2.96 -25.22 36.69
C ALA A 182 -1.96 -26.08 37.47
N ASN A 183 -0.68 -25.89 37.16
CA ASN A 183 0.42 -26.55 37.86
C ASN A 183 1.20 -25.53 38.71
N ASN A 184 1.73 -25.99 39.84
CA ASN A 184 2.39 -25.11 40.80
C ASN A 184 3.63 -24.45 40.17
N ASN A 185 3.67 -23.12 40.22
CA ASN A 185 4.75 -22.30 39.66
C ASN A 185 4.99 -22.53 38.15
N GLN A 186 3.93 -22.86 37.41
CA GLN A 186 3.94 -22.97 35.95
C GLN A 186 2.94 -22.01 35.32
N GLU A 187 3.27 -21.51 34.14
CA GLU A 187 2.40 -20.62 33.39
C GLU A 187 1.24 -21.38 32.75
N THR A 188 0.06 -20.77 32.79
CA THR A 188 -1.17 -21.25 32.15
C THR A 188 -1.67 -20.16 31.22
N SER A 189 -1.83 -20.48 29.93
CA SER A 189 -2.28 -19.53 28.91
C SER A 189 -3.77 -19.75 28.58
N PHE A 190 -4.49 -18.66 28.40
CA PHE A 190 -5.89 -18.67 27.98
C PHE A 190 -6.00 -18.54 26.45
N SER A 191 -7.05 -19.12 25.88
CA SER A 191 -7.38 -18.95 24.46
C SER A 191 -7.86 -17.52 24.15
N THR A 192 -7.64 -17.04 22.93
CA THR A 192 -8.12 -15.76 22.39
C THR A 192 -9.62 -15.58 22.49
N ASP A 193 -10.39 -16.63 22.19
CA ASP A 193 -11.85 -16.57 22.21
C ASP A 193 -12.44 -16.56 23.63
N ALA A 194 -11.66 -17.04 24.61
CA ALA A 194 -12.06 -17.11 26.02
C ALA A 194 -11.40 -16.03 26.87
N ALA A 195 -10.65 -15.09 26.28
CA ALA A 195 -9.89 -14.12 27.05
C ALA A 195 -10.76 -13.03 27.69
N GLY A 196 -10.96 -13.16 28.98
CA GLY A 196 -11.62 -12.18 29.84
C GLY A 196 -10.64 -11.33 30.66
N ASN A 197 -11.22 -10.48 31.50
CA ASN A 197 -10.51 -9.55 32.39
C ASN A 197 -10.91 -9.74 33.87
N THR A 198 -11.46 -10.91 34.23
CA THR A 198 -11.91 -11.21 35.60
C THR A 198 -11.29 -12.53 36.06
N LEU A 199 -10.22 -12.41 36.85
CA LEU A 199 -9.46 -13.53 37.35
C LEU A 199 -10.14 -14.22 38.54
N ARG A 200 -10.07 -15.54 38.56
CA ARG A 200 -10.39 -16.43 39.69
C ARG A 200 -9.48 -17.65 39.70
N TYR A 201 -9.36 -18.26 40.87
CA TYR A 201 -8.83 -19.60 41.03
C TYR A 201 -9.76 -20.42 41.94
N ALA A 202 -9.78 -21.73 41.74
CA ALA A 202 -10.48 -22.66 42.62
C ALA A 202 -9.57 -23.84 42.96
N LEU A 203 -9.83 -24.39 44.14
CA LEU A 203 -9.07 -25.47 44.75
C LEU A 203 -10.04 -26.61 45.01
N PHE A 204 -9.72 -27.81 44.52
CA PHE A 204 -10.47 -29.02 44.79
C PHE A 204 -9.60 -29.98 45.57
N MET A 205 -10.09 -30.38 46.73
CA MET A 205 -9.39 -31.24 47.68
C MET A 205 -10.17 -32.54 47.81
N THR A 206 -9.51 -33.68 47.63
CA THR A 206 -10.13 -34.99 47.85
C THR A 206 -9.23 -35.91 48.64
N SER A 207 -9.85 -36.81 49.42
CA SER A 207 -9.16 -37.80 50.23
C SER A 207 -9.86 -39.17 50.11
N SER A 208 -9.05 -40.22 50.12
CA SER A 208 -9.52 -41.62 50.22
C SER A 208 -9.57 -42.13 51.67
N ASN A 209 -9.14 -41.30 52.63
CA ASN A 209 -9.09 -41.61 54.06
C ASN A 209 -9.61 -40.40 54.85
N ASP A 210 -10.65 -40.58 55.66
CA ASP A 210 -11.22 -39.54 56.51
C ASP A 210 -10.29 -39.12 57.66
N GLY A 211 -9.19 -39.84 57.89
CA GLY A 211 -8.11 -39.44 58.81
C GLY A 211 -7.13 -38.39 58.28
N ALA A 212 -7.15 -38.07 56.99
CA ALA A 212 -6.19 -37.13 56.37
C ALA A 212 -6.85 -36.21 55.34
N THR A 213 -6.40 -34.96 55.30
CA THR A 213 -6.85 -33.94 54.34
C THR A 213 -5.64 -33.17 53.79
N PRO A 214 -5.65 -32.76 52.52
CA PRO A 214 -4.64 -31.81 52.04
C PRO A 214 -4.90 -30.43 52.66
N SER A 215 -3.86 -29.60 52.75
CA SER A 215 -3.94 -28.23 53.28
C SER A 215 -3.13 -27.25 52.41
N ILE A 216 -3.52 -25.98 52.44
CA ILE A 216 -2.84 -24.89 51.72
C ILE A 216 -2.52 -23.77 52.70
N ASP A 217 -1.26 -23.37 52.73
CA ASP A 217 -0.74 -22.28 53.57
C ASP A 217 -0.78 -20.94 52.84
N ARG A 218 -0.42 -20.93 51.55
CA ARG A 218 -0.31 -19.69 50.75
C ARG A 218 -0.64 -19.94 49.29
N PHE A 219 -1.33 -18.99 48.67
CA PHE A 219 -1.57 -18.93 47.23
C PHE A 219 -1.27 -17.54 46.67
N VAL A 220 -0.53 -17.46 45.56
CA VAL A 220 -0.21 -16.23 44.82
C VAL A 220 -0.56 -16.47 43.35
N LEU A 221 -1.35 -15.56 42.77
CA LEU A 221 -1.68 -15.58 41.34
C LEU A 221 -1.01 -14.39 40.65
N GLU A 222 0.06 -14.65 39.91
CA GLU A 222 0.66 -13.65 39.03
C GLU A 222 -0.05 -13.67 37.68
N TYR A 223 -0.22 -12.51 37.06
CA TYR A 223 -0.90 -12.37 35.78
C TYR A 223 -0.20 -11.35 34.91
N GLU A 224 -0.37 -11.50 33.59
CA GLU A 224 0.14 -10.55 32.60
C GLU A 224 -1.01 -10.00 31.75
N GLU A 225 -1.03 -8.68 31.59
CA GLU A 225 -2.06 -7.96 30.85
C GLU A 225 -1.42 -6.94 29.87
N GLY A 226 -2.20 -6.43 28.91
CA GLY A 226 -1.73 -5.43 27.95
C GLY A 226 -1.10 -5.97 26.67
N TYR A 227 -1.29 -7.26 26.36
CA TYR A 227 -0.89 -7.82 25.08
C TYR A 227 -1.91 -7.47 23.98
N PRO A 228 -1.44 -7.02 22.79
CA PRO A 228 -2.30 -6.83 21.64
C PRO A 228 -2.99 -8.14 21.23
N ASP A 229 -4.31 -8.09 21.11
CA ASP A 229 -5.17 -9.15 20.60
C ASP A 229 -5.22 -9.06 19.07
N ARG A 230 -5.11 -10.19 18.38
CA ARG A 230 -5.22 -10.32 16.91
C ARG A 230 -4.50 -9.19 16.16
N PRO A 231 -3.15 -9.15 16.18
CA PRO A 231 -2.42 -8.22 15.31
C PRO A 231 -2.79 -8.45 13.84
N MET A 232 -2.82 -7.37 13.06
CA MET A 232 -3.24 -7.36 11.67
C MET A 232 -2.27 -6.51 10.86
N LEU A 233 -1.97 -6.96 9.64
CA LEU A 233 -1.20 -6.23 8.65
C LEU A 233 -2.11 -5.92 7.46
N ASP A 234 -1.99 -4.69 6.96
CA ASP A 234 -2.68 -4.17 5.78
C ASP A 234 -1.59 -3.55 4.90
N ILE A 235 -1.34 -4.17 3.75
CA ILE A 235 -0.35 -3.75 2.77
C ILE A 235 -1.04 -2.75 1.84
N GLY A 236 -0.45 -1.56 1.69
CA GLY A 236 -1.07 -0.47 0.94
C GLY A 236 -1.92 0.48 1.76
N GLY A 237 -2.37 0.07 2.95
CA GLY A 237 -3.24 0.90 3.79
C GLY A 237 -4.62 1.12 3.15
N ASP A 238 -5.08 0.16 2.35
CA ASP A 238 -6.32 0.24 1.57
C ASP A 238 -7.56 -0.10 2.41
N GLY A 239 -7.35 -0.57 3.65
CA GLY A 239 -8.39 -0.98 4.59
C GLY A 239 -8.73 -2.47 4.54
N THR A 240 -8.08 -3.24 3.67
CA THR A 240 -8.12 -4.69 3.59
C THR A 240 -6.97 -5.27 4.40
N TYR A 241 -7.26 -6.25 5.27
CA TYR A 241 -6.20 -6.91 6.04
C TYR A 241 -5.69 -8.15 5.29
N ASP A 242 -4.48 -8.07 4.78
CA ASP A 242 -3.81 -9.18 4.07
C ASP A 242 -3.31 -10.25 5.02
N TRP A 243 -3.16 -9.92 6.30
CA TRP A 243 -2.82 -10.89 7.33
C TRP A 243 -3.54 -10.54 8.64
N GLU A 244 -4.43 -11.42 9.10
CA GLU A 244 -5.19 -11.26 10.36
C GLU A 244 -4.86 -12.44 11.30
N SER A 245 -4.10 -12.15 12.37
CA SER A 245 -3.81 -13.12 13.43
C SER A 245 -5.07 -13.57 14.15
N ASP A 246 -5.11 -14.84 14.55
CA ASP A 246 -6.12 -15.42 15.44
C ASP A 246 -5.60 -15.63 16.88
N ILE A 247 -4.35 -15.23 17.14
CA ILE A 247 -3.67 -15.38 18.43
C ILE A 247 -3.34 -14.03 19.10
N PHE A 248 -3.10 -14.08 20.41
CA PHE A 248 -2.48 -12.98 21.16
C PHE A 248 -0.98 -12.91 20.89
N LEU A 249 -0.43 -11.70 20.84
CA LEU A 249 1.00 -11.47 21.01
C LEU A 249 1.40 -11.55 22.48
N ASN A 250 1.04 -12.64 23.18
CA ASN A 250 1.72 -12.96 24.43
C ASN A 250 3.20 -13.30 24.11
N GLU A 251 4.05 -13.62 25.09
CA GLU A 251 5.53 -13.71 24.92
C GLU A 251 6.09 -14.53 23.72
N SER A 252 5.25 -15.22 22.93
CA SER A 252 5.56 -15.73 21.60
C SER A 252 5.57 -14.67 20.49
N SER A 253 6.63 -14.64 19.69
CA SER A 253 6.63 -13.98 18.38
C SER A 253 5.77 -14.77 17.39
N VAL A 254 4.96 -14.07 16.60
CA VAL A 254 4.32 -14.63 15.41
C VAL A 254 5.11 -14.24 14.17
N VAL A 255 5.23 -15.17 13.22
CA VAL A 255 5.78 -14.88 11.89
C VAL A 255 4.60 -14.61 10.98
N ALA A 256 4.53 -13.42 10.39
CA ALA A 256 3.54 -13.10 9.38
C ALA A 256 4.09 -13.47 7.99
N SER A 257 3.42 -14.39 7.31
CA SER A 257 3.70 -14.79 5.93
C SER A 257 2.46 -15.42 5.31
N ASP A 258 2.43 -15.55 3.99
CA ASP A 258 1.33 -16.23 3.27
C ASP A 258 1.24 -17.74 3.60
N ASP A 259 2.32 -18.32 4.12
CA ASP A 259 2.34 -19.69 4.63
C ASP A 259 1.75 -19.86 6.04
N SER A 260 1.22 -18.79 6.64
CA SER A 260 0.67 -18.84 8.00
C SER A 260 -0.52 -19.82 8.09
N PRO A 261 -0.50 -20.82 9.00
CA PRO A 261 -1.57 -21.82 9.07
C PRO A 261 -2.93 -21.23 9.48
N VAL A 262 -3.94 -21.42 8.64
CA VAL A 262 -5.32 -20.98 8.89
C VAL A 262 -5.96 -21.79 10.02
N GLY A 263 -6.61 -21.10 10.96
CA GLY A 263 -7.26 -21.67 12.14
C GLY A 263 -6.29 -22.03 13.28
N ALA A 264 -5.01 -21.71 13.14
CA ALA A 264 -4.01 -21.87 14.20
C ALA A 264 -3.23 -20.58 14.45
N VAL A 265 -2.83 -19.88 13.39
CA VAL A 265 -2.11 -18.59 13.49
C VAL A 265 -2.96 -17.45 12.94
N VAL A 266 -3.65 -17.68 11.82
CA VAL A 266 -4.46 -16.67 11.12
C VAL A 266 -5.89 -17.15 10.95
N LYS A 267 -6.81 -16.20 10.84
CA LYS A 267 -8.24 -16.46 10.68
C LYS A 267 -8.64 -16.80 9.24
N THR A 268 -7.93 -16.22 8.27
CA THR A 268 -8.12 -16.40 6.83
C THR A 268 -6.79 -16.65 6.14
N ALA A 269 -6.81 -17.21 4.93
CA ALA A 269 -5.61 -17.32 4.11
C ALA A 269 -5.01 -15.93 3.86
N PRO A 270 -3.72 -15.69 4.16
CA PRO A 270 -3.11 -14.39 3.93
C PRO A 270 -2.83 -14.13 2.45
N THR A 271 -2.72 -12.85 2.09
CA THR A 271 -2.54 -12.35 0.71
C THR A 271 -1.43 -11.30 0.62
N LEU A 272 -0.41 -11.38 1.48
CA LEU A 272 0.64 -10.36 1.59
C LEU A 272 1.40 -10.17 0.28
N VAL A 273 1.79 -11.25 -0.41
CA VAL A 273 2.55 -11.16 -1.66
C VAL A 273 1.72 -10.54 -2.78
N ASP A 274 0.46 -10.98 -2.92
CA ASP A 274 -0.46 -10.44 -3.91
C ASP A 274 -0.68 -8.93 -3.66
N ALA A 275 -0.91 -8.53 -2.41
CA ALA A 275 -1.10 -7.14 -2.06
C ALA A 275 0.15 -6.27 -2.31
N PHE A 276 1.37 -6.79 -2.07
CA PHE A 276 2.59 -6.07 -2.48
C PHE A 276 2.65 -5.89 -4.00
N ASN A 277 2.35 -6.93 -4.77
CA ASN A 277 2.41 -6.89 -6.22
C ASN A 277 1.34 -5.97 -6.84
N ASP A 278 0.13 -5.93 -6.28
CA ASP A 278 -0.96 -5.06 -6.74
C ASP A 278 -0.60 -3.56 -6.63
N HIS A 279 0.33 -3.20 -5.75
CA HIS A 279 0.83 -1.83 -5.63
C HIS A 279 2.03 -1.52 -6.53
N ILE A 280 2.68 -2.52 -7.13
CA ILE A 280 3.84 -2.34 -8.00
C ILE A 280 3.35 -2.18 -9.45
N PRO A 281 3.70 -1.08 -10.15
CA PRO A 281 3.37 -0.91 -11.56
C PRO A 281 3.92 -2.05 -12.40
N GLU A 282 3.12 -2.55 -13.34
CA GLU A 282 3.49 -3.68 -14.21
C GLU A 282 4.75 -3.40 -15.05
N ASN A 283 5.00 -2.14 -15.40
CA ASN A 283 6.19 -1.73 -16.16
C ASN A 283 7.45 -1.61 -15.29
N GLY A 284 7.30 -1.69 -13.96
CA GLY A 284 8.40 -1.58 -13.00
C GLY A 284 9.09 -0.21 -12.98
N ASP A 285 8.44 0.83 -13.51
CA ASP A 285 9.03 2.18 -13.56
C ASP A 285 8.61 3.05 -12.37
N GLY A 286 9.50 3.95 -11.99
CA GLY A 286 9.31 4.90 -10.90
C GLY A 286 9.64 4.36 -9.51
N MET A 287 9.18 5.08 -8.50
CA MET A 287 9.33 4.76 -7.08
C MET A 287 7.95 4.65 -6.47
N VAL A 288 7.68 3.53 -5.79
CA VAL A 288 6.42 3.31 -5.09
C VAL A 288 6.67 3.16 -3.61
N ASP A 289 5.97 3.98 -2.82
CA ASP A 289 5.91 3.84 -1.37
C ASP A 289 4.71 2.97 -1.01
N ILE A 290 4.97 1.72 -0.61
CA ILE A 290 3.93 0.79 -0.15
C ILE A 290 3.88 0.82 1.38
N PRO A 291 2.89 1.47 2.01
CA PRO A 291 2.79 1.49 3.46
C PRO A 291 2.36 0.13 4.00
N ILE A 292 2.89 -0.25 5.17
CA ILE A 292 2.40 -1.41 5.93
C ILE A 292 1.68 -0.87 7.17
N ALA A 293 0.35 -0.90 7.13
CA ALA A 293 -0.48 -0.51 8.26
C ALA A 293 -0.56 -1.65 9.27
N VAL A 294 -0.38 -1.32 10.55
CA VAL A 294 -0.34 -2.28 11.66
C VAL A 294 -1.47 -1.96 12.61
N LYS A 295 -2.30 -2.96 12.91
CA LYS A 295 -3.42 -2.82 13.85
C LYS A 295 -3.51 -4.01 14.80
N ALA A 296 -4.24 -3.84 15.88
CA ALA A 296 -4.65 -4.91 16.78
C ALA A 296 -6.08 -4.66 17.26
N ALA A 297 -6.79 -5.72 17.65
CA ALA A 297 -8.15 -5.63 18.18
C ALA A 297 -8.19 -5.02 19.59
N SER A 298 -7.10 -5.07 20.35
CA SER A 298 -6.95 -4.45 21.66
C SER A 298 -5.72 -3.53 21.73
N SER A 299 -5.72 -2.60 22.69
CA SER A 299 -4.56 -1.75 22.95
C SER A 299 -3.38 -2.58 23.50
N GLY A 300 -2.18 -2.29 23.00
CA GLY A 300 -0.95 -2.90 23.44
C GLY A 300 0.25 -2.34 22.68
N ARG A 301 1.42 -2.99 22.80
CA ARG A 301 2.63 -2.62 22.05
C ARG A 301 2.98 -3.76 21.10
N VAL A 302 3.09 -3.44 19.81
CA VAL A 302 3.61 -4.36 18.79
C VAL A 302 5.05 -3.97 18.49
N LYS A 303 5.96 -4.94 18.58
CA LYS A 303 7.33 -4.79 18.11
C LYS A 303 7.48 -5.61 16.83
N ILE A 304 7.82 -4.92 15.73
CA ILE A 304 8.15 -5.58 14.47
C ILE A 304 9.67 -5.75 14.40
N SER A 305 10.11 -6.93 14.01
CA SER A 305 11.52 -7.28 13.85
C SER A 305 11.68 -8.28 12.71
N ASN A 306 12.86 -8.31 12.10
CA ASN A 306 13.19 -9.23 11.00
C ASN A 306 12.23 -9.11 9.81
N ILE A 307 11.95 -7.87 9.38
CA ILE A 307 11.28 -7.63 8.10
C ILE A 307 12.25 -8.11 7.03
N ASP A 308 11.86 -9.17 6.33
CA ASP A 308 12.55 -9.71 5.17
C ASP A 308 11.59 -9.61 3.98
N ILE A 309 12.02 -8.86 2.96
CA ILE A 309 11.29 -8.68 1.72
C ILE A 309 12.26 -9.07 0.62
N THR A 310 11.96 -10.17 -0.04
CA THR A 310 12.70 -10.59 -1.24
C THR A 310 11.85 -10.20 -2.44
N TYR A 311 12.46 -9.48 -3.37
CA TYR A 311 11.85 -9.07 -4.63
C TYR A 311 12.57 -9.78 -5.77
N ALA A 312 11.79 -10.26 -6.74
CA ALA A 312 12.27 -10.80 -7.99
C ALA A 312 11.61 -10.01 -9.13
N MET A 313 12.42 -9.41 -9.99
CA MET A 313 11.91 -8.77 -11.20
C MET A 313 11.34 -9.82 -12.14
N GLN A 314 10.15 -9.57 -12.66
CA GLN A 314 9.61 -10.32 -13.79
C GLN A 314 10.11 -9.74 -15.11
N THR A 315 10.07 -10.56 -16.16
CA THR A 315 10.29 -10.11 -17.54
C THR A 315 9.29 -9.01 -17.88
N ARG A 316 9.76 -7.90 -18.43
CA ARG A 316 8.95 -6.70 -18.64
C ARG A 316 9.20 -6.05 -19.99
N ALA A 317 8.18 -5.35 -20.49
CA ALA A 317 8.32 -4.38 -21.56
C ALA A 317 8.73 -3.04 -20.96
N VAL A 318 9.81 -2.45 -21.45
CA VAL A 318 10.37 -1.19 -20.95
C VAL A 318 9.79 -0.01 -21.74
N GLY A 319 9.59 -0.18 -23.04
CA GLY A 319 9.00 0.87 -23.88
C GLY A 319 9.23 0.65 -25.37
N ALA A 320 8.68 1.56 -26.17
CA ALA A 320 8.94 1.64 -27.61
C ALA A 320 9.20 3.09 -28.03
N SER A 321 9.92 3.25 -29.13
CA SER A 321 10.11 4.55 -29.78
C SER A 321 10.32 4.37 -31.27
N PHE A 322 10.02 5.43 -32.03
CA PHE A 322 10.32 5.50 -33.46
C PHE A 322 11.40 6.54 -33.69
N GLU A 323 12.39 6.20 -34.52
CA GLU A 323 13.49 7.10 -34.85
C GLU A 323 12.98 8.43 -35.42
N GLY A 324 13.21 9.52 -34.70
CA GLY A 324 12.74 10.86 -35.07
C GLY A 324 11.31 11.21 -34.65
N GLY A 325 10.54 10.28 -34.08
CA GLY A 325 9.18 10.49 -33.56
C GLY A 325 8.10 10.74 -34.62
N LEU A 326 8.48 10.82 -35.90
CA LEU A 326 7.58 11.07 -37.01
C LEU A 326 7.84 10.07 -38.15
N ALA A 327 6.76 9.45 -38.63
CA ALA A 327 6.75 8.60 -39.81
C ALA A 327 6.02 9.30 -40.96
N ALA A 328 6.68 9.36 -42.13
CA ALA A 328 6.10 9.89 -43.35
C ALA A 328 6.42 8.96 -44.53
N PRO A 329 5.61 8.95 -45.60
CA PRO A 329 5.83 8.11 -46.77
C PRO A 329 6.96 8.65 -47.69
N ASP A 330 8.12 8.97 -47.10
CA ASP A 330 9.32 9.46 -47.78
C ASP A 330 10.14 8.34 -48.47
N GLY A 331 9.71 7.09 -48.30
CA GLY A 331 10.32 5.90 -48.89
C GLY A 331 11.57 5.41 -48.15
N LEU A 332 11.96 6.03 -47.03
CA LEU A 332 13.10 5.63 -46.23
C LEU A 332 12.69 4.78 -45.03
N TYR A 333 13.55 3.81 -44.68
CA TYR A 333 13.38 3.04 -43.47
C TYR A 333 13.97 3.79 -42.27
N ARG A 334 13.22 3.78 -41.18
CA ARG A 334 13.61 4.29 -39.86
C ARG A 334 13.43 3.19 -38.83
N ASN A 335 14.19 3.22 -37.75
CA ASN A 335 14.09 2.15 -36.78
C ASN A 335 12.89 2.35 -35.84
N PHE A 336 12.02 1.34 -35.79
CA PHE A 336 11.13 1.11 -34.67
C PHE A 336 11.91 0.35 -33.60
N ILE A 337 12.04 0.94 -32.42
CA ILE A 337 12.87 0.45 -31.34
C ILE A 337 11.96 -0.04 -30.23
N THR A 338 12.07 -1.30 -29.84
CA THR A 338 11.35 -1.86 -28.69
C THR A 338 12.34 -2.33 -27.65
N ARG A 339 12.12 -1.94 -26.39
CA ARG A 339 12.98 -2.33 -25.27
C ARG A 339 12.24 -3.28 -24.36
N VAL A 340 12.83 -4.43 -24.09
CA VAL A 340 12.31 -5.47 -23.19
C VAL A 340 13.44 -5.94 -22.29
N ALA A 341 13.14 -6.40 -21.08
CA ALA A 341 14.14 -6.88 -20.13
C ALA A 341 13.72 -8.24 -19.54
N PRO A 342 14.64 -9.21 -19.43
CA PRO A 342 14.37 -10.46 -18.72
C PRO A 342 14.20 -10.19 -17.22
N GLY A 343 13.40 -11.03 -16.56
CA GLY A 343 13.31 -11.09 -15.11
C GLY A 343 14.51 -11.77 -14.44
N ASP A 344 14.54 -11.78 -13.10
CA ASP A 344 15.65 -12.32 -12.31
C ASP A 344 15.74 -13.86 -12.35
N GLU A 345 14.63 -14.55 -12.61
CA GLU A 345 14.57 -16.03 -12.64
C GLU A 345 14.59 -16.62 -14.06
N VAL A 346 14.81 -15.80 -15.08
CA VAL A 346 14.81 -16.21 -16.49
C VAL A 346 16.16 -15.92 -17.12
N ASP A 347 16.60 -16.77 -18.05
CA ASP A 347 17.92 -16.57 -18.68
C ASP A 347 17.89 -15.50 -19.79
N HIS A 348 16.75 -15.34 -20.47
CA HIS A 348 16.62 -14.48 -21.65
C HIS A 348 15.16 -14.33 -22.12
N VAL A 349 14.88 -13.22 -22.81
CA VAL A 349 13.69 -13.08 -23.65
C VAL A 349 13.83 -13.96 -24.89
N THR A 350 12.79 -14.74 -25.19
CA THR A 350 12.78 -15.68 -26.33
C THR A 350 12.04 -15.12 -27.53
N LYS A 351 11.00 -14.32 -27.31
CA LYS A 351 10.16 -13.72 -28.35
C LYS A 351 9.50 -12.43 -27.88
N ALA A 352 9.34 -11.48 -28.80
CA ALA A 352 8.53 -10.29 -28.60
C ALA A 352 7.61 -10.09 -29.81
N VAL A 353 6.33 -9.82 -29.56
CA VAL A 353 5.36 -9.41 -30.58
C VAL A 353 5.03 -7.95 -30.35
N ILE A 354 5.22 -7.14 -31.38
CA ILE A 354 5.04 -5.69 -31.34
C ILE A 354 4.00 -5.34 -32.39
N ALA A 355 2.96 -4.63 -31.97
CA ALA A 355 1.97 -4.04 -32.85
C ALA A 355 1.95 -2.52 -32.68
N ILE A 356 1.58 -1.77 -33.70
CA ILE A 356 1.37 -0.33 -33.61
C ILE A 356 -0.14 -0.09 -33.55
N GLU A 357 -0.62 0.45 -32.44
CA GLU A 357 -2.01 0.84 -32.30
C GLU A 357 -2.30 2.04 -33.21
N HIS A 358 -3.36 1.93 -33.99
CA HIS A 358 -3.79 2.98 -34.89
C HIS A 358 -5.30 2.93 -35.08
N THR A 359 -5.84 4.02 -35.60
CA THR A 359 -7.28 4.22 -35.78
C THR A 359 -7.84 3.58 -37.06
N HIS A 360 -6.98 2.99 -37.91
CA HIS A 360 -7.30 2.62 -39.29
C HIS A 360 -7.28 1.10 -39.55
N GLY A 361 -8.07 0.30 -38.82
CA GLY A 361 -8.23 -1.13 -39.10
C GLY A 361 -7.42 -2.02 -38.17
N ASP A 362 -6.79 -3.07 -38.72
CA ASP A 362 -6.03 -4.04 -37.94
C ASP A 362 -4.59 -3.58 -37.73
N ASN A 363 -4.13 -3.59 -36.47
CA ASN A 363 -2.79 -3.10 -36.12
C ASN A 363 -1.66 -3.78 -36.93
N PRO A 364 -0.78 -3.01 -37.59
CA PRO A 364 0.42 -3.55 -38.20
C PRO A 364 1.31 -4.12 -37.09
N ALA A 365 1.84 -5.32 -37.30
CA ALA A 365 2.56 -6.03 -36.27
C ALA A 365 3.68 -6.91 -36.82
N PHE A 366 4.73 -7.05 -36.02
CA PHE A 366 5.85 -7.96 -36.28
C PHE A 366 6.22 -8.75 -35.03
N THR A 367 6.85 -9.90 -35.26
CA THR A 367 7.39 -10.76 -34.22
C THR A 367 8.89 -10.80 -34.37
N TRP A 368 9.61 -10.48 -33.30
CA TRP A 368 11.03 -10.79 -33.14
C TRP A 368 11.18 -12.08 -32.34
N GLN A 369 12.11 -12.93 -32.76
CA GLN A 369 12.54 -14.12 -32.03
C GLN A 369 14.04 -14.04 -31.79
N ARG A 370 14.48 -14.59 -30.65
CA ARG A 370 15.89 -14.62 -30.27
C ARG A 370 16.77 -15.16 -31.40
N GLY A 371 17.86 -14.43 -31.67
CA GLY A 371 18.73 -14.69 -32.82
C GLY A 371 18.41 -13.82 -34.04
N ASP A 372 17.70 -12.70 -33.84
CA ASP A 372 17.35 -11.72 -34.87
C ASP A 372 16.54 -12.31 -36.03
N ALA A 373 15.68 -13.27 -35.68
CA ALA A 373 14.73 -13.86 -36.62
C ALA A 373 13.41 -13.11 -36.49
N CYS A 374 13.09 -12.25 -37.46
CA CYS A 374 11.82 -11.54 -37.48
C CYS A 374 10.85 -12.05 -38.54
N SER A 375 9.57 -11.86 -38.27
CA SER A 375 8.48 -12.11 -39.21
C SER A 375 7.42 -11.02 -39.09
N VAL A 376 6.79 -10.68 -40.22
CA VAL A 376 5.66 -9.75 -40.25
C VAL A 376 4.38 -10.53 -39.98
N ASN A 377 3.62 -10.11 -38.98
CA ASN A 377 2.32 -10.70 -38.64
C ASN A 377 1.19 -10.04 -39.44
N SER A 378 1.26 -8.72 -39.57
CA SER A 378 0.30 -7.88 -40.31
C SER A 378 1.01 -6.64 -40.83
N ASP A 379 0.73 -6.26 -42.08
CA ASP A 379 1.14 -5.00 -42.70
C ASP A 379 0.00 -3.96 -42.75
N ALA A 380 -1.15 -4.28 -42.11
CA ALA A 380 -2.34 -3.44 -42.03
C ALA A 380 -2.78 -2.91 -43.40
N ASP A 381 -3.06 -3.83 -44.33
CA ASP A 381 -3.40 -3.53 -45.73
C ASP A 381 -2.31 -2.72 -46.48
N GLY A 382 -1.06 -2.79 -46.01
CA GLY A 382 0.11 -2.18 -46.64
C GLY A 382 0.37 -0.74 -46.24
N ILE A 383 -0.24 -0.22 -45.16
CA ILE A 383 0.10 1.10 -44.62
C ILE A 383 1.48 1.12 -43.95
N VAL A 384 1.99 -0.05 -43.51
CA VAL A 384 3.33 -0.22 -42.94
C VAL A 384 4.11 -1.29 -43.67
N MET A 385 5.42 -1.07 -43.81
CA MET A 385 6.34 -2.07 -44.33
C MET A 385 7.50 -2.27 -43.36
N PHE A 386 7.51 -3.42 -42.69
CA PHE A 386 8.60 -3.86 -41.82
C PHE A 386 9.66 -4.62 -42.63
N ASP A 387 10.94 -4.25 -42.46
CA ASP A 387 12.07 -4.98 -43.05
C ASP A 387 12.54 -6.09 -42.11
N ALA A 388 11.77 -7.17 -42.06
CA ALA A 388 12.07 -8.32 -41.22
C ALA A 388 13.44 -8.98 -41.51
N ALA A 389 14.01 -8.77 -42.70
CA ALA A 389 15.31 -9.32 -43.07
C ALA A 389 16.49 -8.56 -42.45
N ASN A 390 16.27 -7.30 -42.05
CA ASN A 390 17.28 -6.42 -41.46
C ASN A 390 16.97 -6.05 -40.01
N CYS A 391 16.07 -6.79 -39.35
CA CYS A 391 15.87 -6.59 -37.92
C CYS A 391 17.09 -7.06 -37.13
N THR A 392 17.37 -6.39 -36.03
CA THR A 392 18.53 -6.69 -35.17
C THR A 392 18.17 -6.46 -33.71
N SER A 393 18.95 -7.01 -32.79
CA SER A 393 18.80 -6.73 -31.37
C SER A 393 20.13 -6.58 -30.65
N THR A 394 20.13 -5.77 -29.60
CA THR A 394 21.31 -5.50 -28.77
C THR A 394 20.92 -5.43 -27.31
N GLU A 395 21.64 -6.14 -26.47
CA GLU A 395 21.47 -6.11 -25.02
C GLU A 395 22.46 -5.12 -24.39
N ASP A 396 21.99 -4.29 -23.47
CA ASP A 396 22.84 -3.36 -22.72
C ASP A 396 23.42 -3.98 -21.44
N ALA A 397 24.19 -3.20 -20.67
CA ALA A 397 24.85 -3.69 -19.46
C ALA A 397 23.88 -4.01 -18.32
N ASP A 398 22.65 -3.49 -18.39
CA ASP A 398 21.60 -3.69 -17.41
C ASP A 398 20.65 -4.85 -17.82
N GLY A 399 21.01 -5.59 -18.90
CA GLY A 399 20.24 -6.72 -19.41
C GLY A 399 19.04 -6.31 -20.27
N VAL A 400 18.87 -5.03 -20.63
CA VAL A 400 17.75 -4.59 -21.46
C VAL A 400 18.06 -4.88 -22.93
N LEU A 401 17.22 -5.70 -23.53
CA LEU A 401 17.23 -6.03 -24.95
C LEU A 401 16.51 -4.95 -25.75
N SER A 402 17.24 -4.28 -26.63
CA SER A 402 16.70 -3.33 -27.61
C SER A 402 16.57 -4.01 -28.97
N ILE A 403 15.35 -4.14 -29.45
CA ILE A 403 14.98 -4.73 -30.75
C ILE A 403 14.79 -3.58 -31.74
N TRP A 404 15.50 -3.63 -32.86
CA TRP A 404 15.49 -2.64 -33.92
C TRP A 404 14.82 -3.24 -35.15
N MET A 405 13.65 -2.72 -35.51
CA MET A 405 12.91 -3.11 -36.71
C MET A 405 12.89 -1.93 -37.70
N PRO A 406 13.64 -2.01 -38.81
CA PRO A 406 13.53 -0.99 -39.85
C PRO A 406 12.12 -0.99 -40.44
N THR A 407 11.48 0.17 -40.38
CA THR A 407 10.06 0.36 -40.66
C THR A 407 9.90 1.59 -41.55
N LYS A 408 9.02 1.50 -42.55
CA LYS A 408 8.58 2.66 -43.33
C LYS A 408 7.06 2.63 -43.49
N VAL A 409 6.46 3.79 -43.70
CA VAL A 409 5.02 3.94 -43.89
C VAL A 409 4.70 4.27 -45.34
N ASN A 410 3.45 4.04 -45.72
CA ASN A 410 2.93 4.31 -47.06
C ASN A 410 1.90 5.43 -47.03
N TRP A 411 1.62 6.05 -48.18
CA TRP A 411 0.69 7.17 -48.33
C TRP A 411 -0.74 6.85 -47.89
N SER A 412 -1.12 5.57 -47.87
CA SER A 412 -2.42 5.13 -47.40
C SER A 412 -2.62 5.23 -45.90
N TRP A 413 -1.56 5.43 -45.11
CA TRP A 413 -1.71 5.79 -43.69
C TRP A 413 -2.02 7.29 -43.62
N ASP A 414 -3.25 7.60 -43.19
CA ASP A 414 -3.66 8.98 -42.94
C ASP A 414 -3.06 9.52 -41.64
N ASP A 415 -3.09 10.84 -41.47
CA ASP A 415 -2.44 11.51 -40.34
C ASP A 415 -2.89 10.96 -38.97
N GLU A 416 -1.92 10.77 -38.09
CA GLU A 416 -2.13 10.23 -36.74
C GLU A 416 -1.22 10.92 -35.74
N GLY A 417 -1.77 11.44 -34.65
CA GLY A 417 -1.03 12.34 -33.74
C GLY A 417 -0.36 11.68 -32.54
N SER A 418 -0.67 10.41 -32.24
CA SER A 418 -0.24 9.74 -31.01
C SER A 418 -0.43 8.23 -31.07
N ALA A 419 0.14 7.57 -32.09
CA ALA A 419 0.11 6.12 -32.17
C ALA A 419 1.04 5.48 -31.12
N GLU A 420 0.56 4.46 -30.43
CA GLU A 420 1.27 3.74 -29.37
C GLU A 420 1.64 2.32 -29.80
N ALA A 421 2.57 1.68 -29.10
CA ALA A 421 2.94 0.29 -29.33
C ALA A 421 2.20 -0.64 -28.37
N ILE A 422 1.75 -1.80 -28.86
CA ILE A 422 1.25 -2.90 -28.04
C ILE A 422 2.28 -4.02 -28.07
N ILE A 423 2.82 -4.37 -26.92
CA ILE A 423 3.95 -5.29 -26.76
C ILE A 423 3.51 -6.53 -25.98
N THR A 424 3.86 -7.70 -26.51
CA THR A 424 3.75 -9.00 -25.82
C THR A 424 5.13 -9.62 -25.78
N VAL A 425 5.56 -10.10 -24.61
CA VAL A 425 6.91 -10.63 -24.38
C VAL A 425 6.80 -12.05 -23.85
N GLU A 426 7.54 -12.97 -24.46
CA GLU A 426 7.74 -14.33 -24.00
C GLU A 426 9.21 -14.52 -23.61
N ASP A 427 9.43 -15.14 -22.45
CA ASP A 427 10.72 -15.62 -21.97
C ASP A 427 10.81 -17.15 -22.07
N ASP A 428 11.72 -17.78 -21.35
CA ASP A 428 11.91 -19.23 -21.32
C ASP A 428 10.90 -19.96 -20.41
N LEU A 429 10.11 -19.24 -19.62
CA LEU A 429 9.01 -19.76 -18.79
C LEU A 429 7.63 -19.60 -19.46
N GLY A 430 7.49 -18.68 -20.42
CA GLY A 430 6.29 -18.52 -21.23
C GLY A 430 5.96 -17.06 -21.54
N VAL A 431 4.67 -16.74 -21.70
CA VAL A 431 4.22 -15.35 -21.86
C VAL A 431 4.33 -14.65 -20.52
N ALA A 432 5.20 -13.65 -20.43
CA ALA A 432 5.41 -12.84 -19.23
C ALA A 432 4.71 -11.48 -19.31
N VAL A 433 4.68 -10.87 -20.49
CA VAL A 433 3.95 -9.62 -20.75
C VAL A 433 2.92 -9.89 -21.83
N ASN A 434 1.66 -9.52 -21.60
CA ASN A 434 0.58 -9.77 -22.55
C ASN A 434 -0.12 -8.47 -22.94
N GLN A 435 0.08 -8.04 -24.19
CA GLN A 435 -0.57 -6.87 -24.78
C GLN A 435 -0.43 -5.57 -23.96
N TRP A 436 0.76 -5.30 -23.42
CA TRP A 436 1.04 -4.03 -22.75
C TRP A 436 1.11 -2.90 -23.77
N ALA A 437 0.28 -1.87 -23.60
CA ALA A 437 0.28 -0.68 -24.44
C ALA A 437 1.22 0.39 -23.85
N THR A 438 2.06 0.99 -24.70
CA THR A 438 2.88 2.15 -24.31
C THR A 438 2.01 3.38 -24.11
N THR A 439 2.53 4.36 -23.36
CA THR A 439 1.88 5.66 -23.12
C THR A 439 2.77 6.85 -23.45
N GLU A 440 3.98 6.61 -23.95
CA GLU A 440 5.02 7.61 -24.17
C GLU A 440 5.66 7.50 -25.56
N MET A 441 5.16 6.61 -26.42
CA MET A 441 5.71 6.49 -27.78
C MET A 441 5.30 7.69 -28.63
N GLU A 442 4.04 8.12 -28.52
CA GLU A 442 3.48 9.31 -29.17
C GLU A 442 3.88 9.44 -30.65
N LEU A 443 3.82 8.36 -31.43
CA LEU A 443 4.22 8.38 -32.84
C LEU A 443 3.28 9.29 -33.65
N VAL A 444 3.89 10.24 -34.37
CA VAL A 444 3.19 11.05 -35.36
C VAL A 444 3.33 10.41 -36.73
N VAL A 445 2.21 10.16 -37.40
CA VAL A 445 2.15 9.80 -38.82
C VAL A 445 1.67 11.02 -39.58
N GLU A 446 2.41 11.36 -40.64
CA GLU A 446 2.19 12.60 -41.39
C GLU A 446 2.35 12.34 -42.89
N ASN A 447 1.29 12.60 -43.65
CA ASN A 447 1.27 12.43 -45.10
C ASN A 447 0.88 13.72 -45.86
N ASP A 448 0.51 14.80 -45.17
CA ASP A 448 0.10 16.04 -45.81
C ASP A 448 1.29 16.81 -46.39
N ILE A 449 1.06 17.47 -47.53
CA ILE A 449 2.10 18.19 -48.26
C ILE A 449 2.06 19.68 -47.92
N GLN A 450 3.24 20.20 -47.61
CA GLN A 450 3.51 21.62 -47.46
C GLN A 450 4.53 22.07 -48.51
N LEU A 451 4.25 23.19 -49.16
CA LEU A 451 5.18 23.84 -50.09
C LEU A 451 5.72 25.10 -49.43
N ASP A 452 7.00 25.44 -49.59
CA ASP A 452 7.55 26.66 -48.99
C ASP A 452 8.59 27.34 -49.87
N GLY A 453 8.97 28.56 -49.47
CA GLY A 453 10.12 29.25 -50.04
C GLY A 453 9.97 29.63 -51.51
N LEU A 454 8.74 29.89 -51.99
CA LEU A 454 8.47 30.29 -53.37
C LEU A 454 9.35 31.47 -53.80
N ARG A 455 10.08 31.30 -54.91
CA ARG A 455 10.85 32.32 -55.61
C ARG A 455 10.57 32.23 -57.09
N VAL A 456 10.32 33.38 -57.71
CA VAL A 456 10.05 33.46 -59.15
C VAL A 456 11.14 34.26 -59.84
N TRP A 457 11.56 33.79 -61.01
CA TRP A 457 12.59 34.41 -61.83
C TRP A 457 12.05 34.65 -63.24
N GLU A 458 12.41 35.77 -63.83
CA GLU A 458 12.18 36.03 -65.25
C GLU A 458 13.35 35.50 -66.10
N GLU A 459 13.14 35.40 -67.42
CA GLU A 459 14.10 34.90 -68.40
C GLU A 459 15.52 35.53 -68.32
N THR A 460 15.64 36.78 -67.85
CA THR A 460 16.92 37.48 -67.70
C THR A 460 17.74 37.03 -66.49
N GLY A 461 17.17 36.21 -65.61
CA GLY A 461 17.75 35.83 -64.32
C GLY A 461 17.50 36.84 -63.20
N ARG A 462 16.58 37.80 -63.37
CA ARG A 462 16.11 38.70 -62.30
C ARG A 462 15.05 37.98 -61.45
N GLN A 463 15.22 38.02 -60.12
CA GLN A 463 14.20 37.57 -59.18
C GLN A 463 13.04 38.58 -59.17
N LEU A 464 11.83 38.07 -59.23
CA LEU A 464 10.59 38.84 -59.19
C LEU A 464 10.04 38.90 -57.77
N PHE A 465 9.51 40.05 -57.41
CA PHE A 465 8.79 40.31 -56.17
C PHE A 465 7.32 40.63 -56.46
N PRO A 466 6.44 40.57 -55.44
CA PRO A 466 5.04 40.92 -55.64
C PRO A 466 4.86 42.31 -56.28
N MET A 467 3.97 42.38 -57.27
CA MET A 467 3.67 43.55 -58.11
C MET A 467 4.77 43.97 -59.08
N ASP A 468 5.84 43.19 -59.25
CA ASP A 468 6.81 43.46 -60.30
C ASP A 468 6.18 43.34 -61.69
N TRP A 469 6.62 44.25 -62.58
CA TRP A 469 6.25 44.22 -63.98
C TRP A 469 7.04 43.13 -64.71
N VAL A 470 6.33 42.37 -65.52
CA VAL A 470 6.86 41.31 -66.37
C VAL A 470 6.26 41.45 -67.75
N ARG A 471 7.11 41.37 -68.76
CA ARG A 471 6.66 41.32 -70.14
C ARG A 471 5.96 39.99 -70.43
N GLY A 472 4.73 40.03 -70.91
CA GLY A 472 3.99 38.84 -71.33
C GLY A 472 4.71 38.08 -72.45
N GLY A 473 4.62 36.75 -72.42
CA GLY A 473 5.29 35.87 -73.37
C GLY A 473 6.76 35.56 -73.06
N PHE A 474 7.29 36.04 -71.92
CA PHE A 474 8.62 35.65 -71.41
C PHE A 474 8.53 34.42 -70.53
N ASN A 475 9.62 33.66 -70.45
CA ASN A 475 9.69 32.50 -69.54
C ASN A 475 9.75 32.96 -68.07
N LEU A 476 8.95 32.31 -67.25
CA LEU A 476 8.94 32.43 -65.80
C LEU A 476 9.35 31.11 -65.18
N SER A 477 10.26 31.16 -64.22
CA SER A 477 10.71 29.99 -63.44
C SER A 477 10.26 30.13 -61.99
N PHE A 478 9.40 29.22 -61.53
CA PHE A 478 8.87 29.12 -60.17
C PHE A 478 9.64 28.03 -59.42
N SER A 479 10.32 28.41 -58.35
CA SER A 479 11.13 27.48 -57.54
C SER A 479 10.75 27.55 -56.06
N GLY A 480 10.87 26.44 -55.34
CA GLY A 480 10.57 26.35 -53.91
C GLY A 480 10.94 24.99 -53.33
N SER A 481 10.57 24.75 -52.08
CA SER A 481 10.72 23.48 -51.38
C SER A 481 9.38 22.78 -51.15
N MET A 482 9.44 21.47 -50.95
CA MET A 482 8.32 20.61 -50.57
C MET A 482 8.75 19.68 -49.43
N HIS A 483 7.88 19.53 -48.45
CA HIS A 483 8.05 18.65 -47.30
C HIS A 483 6.69 18.18 -46.80
N PHE A 484 6.71 17.14 -45.97
CA PHE A 484 5.54 16.74 -45.20
C PHE A 484 5.27 17.79 -44.11
N GLN A 485 4.00 18.08 -43.81
CA GLN A 485 3.60 19.15 -42.89
C GLN A 485 4.38 19.05 -41.56
N ASP A 486 4.76 20.22 -41.01
CA ASP A 486 5.44 20.34 -39.72
C ASP A 486 6.74 19.51 -39.58
N SER A 487 7.33 19.08 -40.70
CA SER A 487 8.52 18.23 -40.74
C SER A 487 9.61 18.80 -41.66
N GLN A 488 10.74 18.08 -41.72
CA GLN A 488 11.80 18.28 -42.74
C GLN A 488 11.89 17.09 -43.69
N LEU A 489 10.94 16.15 -43.61
CA LEU A 489 10.92 14.96 -44.44
C LEU A 489 10.38 15.33 -45.82
N MET A 490 10.97 14.74 -46.85
CA MET A 490 10.70 15.11 -48.24
C MET A 490 9.97 13.98 -48.95
N PRO A 491 8.90 14.27 -49.70
CA PRO A 491 8.20 13.25 -50.47
C PRO A 491 9.09 12.66 -51.58
N PRO A 492 8.90 11.39 -51.95
CA PRO A 492 9.61 10.78 -53.06
C PRO A 492 9.12 11.37 -54.39
N ALA A 493 9.99 11.32 -55.41
CA ALA A 493 9.60 11.75 -56.75
C ALA A 493 8.47 10.86 -57.30
N GLY A 494 7.50 11.48 -57.99
CA GLY A 494 6.44 10.71 -58.63
C GLY A 494 5.17 10.52 -57.82
N SER A 495 5.11 11.03 -56.58
CA SER A 495 4.00 10.78 -55.66
C SER A 495 2.79 11.69 -55.92
N PHE A 496 3.01 12.90 -56.44
CA PHE A 496 1.95 13.85 -56.75
C PHE A 496 2.36 14.81 -57.88
N SER A 497 1.45 15.67 -58.33
CA SER A 497 1.73 16.71 -59.32
C SER A 497 1.89 18.08 -58.66
N LEU A 498 2.83 18.87 -59.14
CA LEU A 498 2.90 20.31 -58.91
C LEU A 498 2.25 21.05 -60.06
N ARG A 499 1.40 22.02 -59.73
CA ARG A 499 0.65 22.81 -60.70
C ARG A 499 0.79 24.29 -60.43
N VAL A 500 1.07 25.06 -61.48
CA VAL A 500 0.97 26.52 -61.46
C VAL A 500 -0.36 26.93 -62.08
N ILE A 501 -1.18 27.63 -61.30
CA ILE A 501 -2.40 28.27 -61.80
C ILE A 501 -2.24 29.79 -61.76
N GLY A 502 -2.86 30.48 -62.69
CA GLY A 502 -2.92 31.94 -62.75
C GLY A 502 -4.36 32.45 -62.77
N GLN A 503 -4.64 33.53 -62.05
CA GLN A 503 -5.94 34.19 -62.06
C GLN A 503 -5.75 35.70 -62.17
N ASN A 504 -6.44 36.32 -63.13
CA ASN A 504 -6.44 37.77 -63.25
C ASN A 504 -7.10 38.41 -62.03
N VAL A 505 -6.66 39.60 -61.64
CA VAL A 505 -7.24 40.32 -60.50
C VAL A 505 -7.51 41.79 -60.83
N THR A 506 -8.44 42.40 -60.10
CA THR A 506 -8.65 43.86 -60.12
C THR A 506 -7.43 44.57 -59.52
N TYR A 507 -7.37 45.90 -59.64
CA TYR A 507 -6.32 46.69 -58.99
C TYR A 507 -6.26 46.44 -57.48
N ASP A 508 -7.42 46.31 -56.83
CA ASP A 508 -7.56 46.04 -55.40
C ASP A 508 -7.26 44.57 -55.02
N GLY A 509 -7.01 43.70 -56.01
CA GLY A 509 -6.64 42.30 -55.81
C GLY A 509 -7.82 41.32 -55.84
N ASP A 510 -9.02 41.77 -56.23
CA ASP A 510 -10.19 40.90 -56.31
C ASP A 510 -10.09 39.96 -57.52
N PRO A 511 -10.35 38.65 -57.37
CA PRO A 511 -10.30 37.69 -58.47
C PRO A 511 -11.23 38.04 -59.64
N MET A 512 -10.73 37.90 -60.87
CA MET A 512 -11.46 38.10 -62.11
C MET A 512 -11.43 36.83 -62.97
N GLY A 513 -12.61 36.27 -63.24
CA GLY A 513 -12.74 35.02 -64.00
C GLY A 513 -12.27 33.79 -63.23
N GLU A 514 -12.22 32.64 -63.90
CA GLU A 514 -11.77 31.38 -63.30
C GLU A 514 -10.25 31.25 -63.38
N PRO A 515 -9.59 30.61 -62.39
CA PRO A 515 -8.17 30.29 -62.46
C PRO A 515 -7.86 29.37 -63.66
N VAL A 516 -6.74 29.63 -64.33
CA VAL A 516 -6.27 28.85 -65.49
C VAL A 516 -5.02 28.08 -65.11
N THR A 517 -4.95 26.80 -65.48
CA THR A 517 -3.72 26.01 -65.33
C THR A 517 -2.71 26.44 -66.38
N LEU A 518 -1.55 26.92 -65.93
CA LEU A 518 -0.48 27.43 -66.77
C LEU A 518 0.61 26.39 -67.01
N TYR A 519 0.86 25.56 -66.00
CA TYR A 519 1.87 24.52 -66.04
C TYR A 519 1.54 23.42 -65.03
N GLU A 520 1.86 22.16 -65.35
CA GLU A 520 1.74 21.03 -64.44
C GLU A 520 2.86 20.02 -64.73
N GLU A 521 3.55 19.56 -63.70
CA GLU A 521 4.54 18.49 -63.78
C GLU A 521 4.48 17.58 -62.55
N ILE A 522 5.07 16.40 -62.67
CA ILE A 522 5.19 15.47 -61.54
C ILE A 522 6.25 15.98 -60.56
N ASN A 523 6.03 15.81 -59.25
CA ASN A 523 6.95 16.32 -58.23
C ASN A 523 8.36 15.69 -58.36
N PRO A 524 9.43 16.50 -58.34
CA PRO A 524 10.81 16.02 -58.37
C PRO A 524 11.25 15.37 -57.05
N ALA A 525 12.41 14.68 -57.08
CA ALA A 525 13.06 14.14 -55.89
C ALA A 525 13.72 15.25 -55.06
N PHE A 526 14.06 14.92 -53.80
CA PHE A 526 14.89 15.75 -52.90
C PHE A 526 14.26 17.08 -52.47
N GLY A 527 12.92 17.17 -52.45
CA GLY A 527 12.22 18.23 -51.73
C GLY A 527 12.33 19.64 -52.35
N ALA A 528 12.82 19.79 -53.58
CA ALA A 528 12.94 21.09 -54.24
C ALA A 528 12.37 21.05 -55.66
N TYR A 529 11.58 22.04 -56.03
CA TYR A 529 10.98 22.15 -57.37
C TYR A 529 11.47 23.37 -58.12
N ASN A 530 11.44 23.28 -59.46
CA ASN A 530 11.68 24.39 -60.36
C ASN A 530 10.90 24.18 -61.67
N MET A 531 9.76 24.86 -61.77
CA MET A 531 8.84 24.79 -62.91
C MET A 531 9.06 26.01 -63.81
N THR A 532 9.28 25.79 -65.11
CA THR A 532 9.47 26.90 -66.07
C THR A 532 8.45 26.83 -67.18
N PHE A 533 7.73 27.94 -67.40
CA PHE A 533 6.72 28.05 -68.46
C PHE A 533 6.68 29.48 -69.02
N THR A 534 6.11 29.61 -70.22
CA THR A 534 5.94 30.92 -70.86
C THR A 534 4.75 31.65 -70.23
N SER A 535 4.98 32.87 -69.73
CA SER A 535 3.94 33.71 -69.15
C SER A 535 2.82 34.02 -70.15
N PRO A 536 1.55 34.07 -69.71
CA PRO A 536 0.44 34.52 -70.54
C PRO A 536 0.68 35.92 -71.12
N ILE A 537 0.15 36.16 -72.32
CA ILE A 537 0.10 37.49 -72.94
C ILE A 537 -1.17 38.17 -72.43
N GLU A 538 -1.10 38.71 -71.23
CA GLU A 538 -2.20 39.40 -70.55
C GLU A 538 -1.80 40.86 -70.25
N SER A 539 -2.78 41.76 -70.21
CA SER A 539 -2.57 43.18 -69.93
C SER A 539 -3.67 43.73 -69.00
N GLN A 540 -4.08 42.93 -68.01
CA GLN A 540 -5.02 43.40 -66.99
C GLN A 540 -4.31 44.39 -66.05
N PRO A 541 -4.88 45.57 -65.77
CA PRO A 541 -4.24 46.58 -64.91
C PRO A 541 -3.93 46.11 -63.49
N GLY A 542 -4.72 45.17 -62.95
CA GLY A 542 -4.46 44.56 -61.65
C GLY A 542 -3.43 43.43 -61.68
N GLY A 543 -3.01 42.99 -62.86
CA GLY A 543 -2.11 41.86 -63.04
C GLY A 543 -2.77 40.50 -62.80
N MET A 544 -1.92 39.50 -62.58
CA MET A 544 -2.31 38.11 -62.37
C MET A 544 -1.67 37.59 -61.09
N ILE A 545 -2.45 36.92 -60.26
CA ILE A 545 -1.94 36.14 -59.13
C ILE A 545 -1.67 34.71 -59.58
N PHE A 546 -0.49 34.22 -59.23
CA PHE A 546 -0.06 32.86 -59.48
C PHE A 546 -0.08 32.08 -58.18
N TYR A 547 -0.54 30.83 -58.22
CA TYR A 547 -0.46 29.89 -57.12
C TYR A 547 0.30 28.64 -57.57
N VAL A 548 1.21 28.17 -56.71
CA VAL A 548 1.78 26.84 -56.83
C VAL A 548 1.01 25.90 -55.91
N GLN A 549 0.53 24.79 -56.46
CA GLN A 549 -0.30 23.82 -55.75
C GLN A 549 0.29 22.42 -55.86
N ALA A 550 0.20 21.64 -54.78
CA ALA A 550 0.29 20.19 -54.84
C ALA A 550 -1.09 19.63 -55.16
N VAL A 551 -1.19 18.77 -56.17
CA VAL A 551 -2.45 18.16 -56.65
C VAL A 551 -2.23 16.70 -57.00
N ASN A 552 -3.33 15.95 -57.18
CA ASN A 552 -3.28 14.49 -57.37
C ASN A 552 -2.55 13.80 -56.21
N LEU A 553 -2.74 14.29 -54.99
CA LEU A 553 -2.21 13.67 -53.77
C LEU A 553 -2.83 12.28 -53.58
N GLU A 554 -2.04 11.38 -53.00
CA GLU A 554 -2.49 10.02 -52.69
C GLU A 554 -3.48 10.02 -51.53
N ASN A 555 -4.26 8.94 -51.41
CA ASN A 555 -5.44 8.85 -50.55
C ASN A 555 -5.14 9.17 -49.07
N GLY A 556 -5.80 10.19 -48.49
CA GLY A 556 -5.59 10.70 -47.13
C GLY A 556 -4.97 12.10 -47.15
N SER A 557 -3.94 12.28 -47.97
CA SER A 557 -3.11 13.48 -48.02
C SER A 557 -3.81 14.73 -48.58
N THR A 558 -3.47 15.87 -47.99
CA THR A 558 -3.95 17.21 -48.31
C THR A 558 -2.81 18.21 -48.55
N TYR A 559 -3.15 19.33 -49.20
CA TYR A 559 -2.21 20.44 -49.42
C TYR A 559 -2.52 21.56 -48.43
N THR A 560 -1.63 21.77 -47.46
CA THR A 560 -1.98 22.44 -46.18
C THR A 560 -1.85 23.96 -46.23
N ASN A 561 -1.00 24.51 -47.09
CA ASN A 561 -0.73 25.95 -47.16
C ASN A 561 -0.99 26.61 -48.53
N PRO A 562 -2.21 26.48 -49.10
CA PRO A 562 -2.50 26.89 -50.48
C PRO A 562 -2.35 28.39 -50.79
N ASN A 563 -2.46 29.24 -49.76
CA ASN A 563 -2.31 30.68 -49.94
C ASN A 563 -0.86 31.16 -49.78
N TYR A 564 0.02 30.35 -49.18
CA TYR A 564 1.39 30.75 -48.86
C TYR A 564 2.29 30.77 -50.10
N ASN A 565 2.05 29.87 -51.05
CA ASN A 565 2.82 29.77 -52.29
C ASN A 565 2.13 30.51 -53.43
N SER A 566 1.99 31.82 -53.24
CA SER A 566 1.41 32.69 -54.25
C SER A 566 2.24 33.95 -54.50
N ILE A 567 2.15 34.48 -55.71
CA ILE A 567 2.77 35.75 -56.09
C ILE A 567 1.89 36.48 -57.10
N ARG A 568 1.67 37.77 -56.88
CA ARG A 568 0.97 38.64 -57.84
C ARG A 568 2.01 39.35 -58.70
N LEU A 569 1.89 39.28 -60.02
CA LEU A 569 2.75 39.97 -60.98
C LEU A 569 1.92 40.80 -61.94
N ILE A 570 2.46 41.91 -62.41
CA ILE A 570 1.83 42.76 -63.42
C ILE A 570 2.34 42.30 -64.79
N LEU A 571 1.52 41.52 -65.49
CA LEU A 571 1.82 41.07 -66.84
C LEU A 571 1.46 42.17 -67.83
N ASP A 572 2.36 42.42 -68.78
CA ASP A 572 2.10 43.31 -69.90
C ASP A 572 2.45 42.64 -71.23
N GLY A 573 1.41 42.14 -71.88
CA GLY A 573 1.47 41.51 -73.18
C GLY A 573 1.38 42.46 -74.37
N ASN A 574 1.03 43.73 -74.16
CA ASN A 574 0.80 44.70 -75.24
C ASN A 574 1.90 45.75 -75.28
N SER A 575 2.26 46.22 -76.48
CA SER A 575 3.16 47.36 -76.60
C SER A 575 2.38 48.67 -76.40
N PRO A 576 2.99 49.70 -75.78
CA PRO A 576 2.37 51.02 -75.68
C PRO A 576 1.96 51.55 -77.06
N LEU A 577 0.76 52.10 -77.17
CA LEU A 577 0.23 52.67 -78.40
C LEU A 577 0.45 54.19 -78.42
N VAL A 578 1.15 54.68 -79.44
CA VAL A 578 1.24 56.12 -79.69
C VAL A 578 -0.07 56.59 -80.34
N LEU A 579 -0.87 57.37 -79.60
CA LEU A 579 -2.15 57.89 -80.08
C LEU A 579 -1.96 59.12 -80.96
N SER A 580 -1.00 59.97 -80.63
CA SER A 580 -0.66 61.16 -81.43
C SER A 580 0.75 61.65 -81.10
N ALA A 581 1.44 62.16 -82.11
CA ALA A 581 2.67 62.93 -81.96
C ALA A 581 2.53 64.25 -82.74
N THR A 582 2.89 65.36 -82.10
CA THR A 582 3.02 66.67 -82.75
C THR A 582 4.41 67.24 -82.47
N PRO A 583 5.19 67.63 -83.51
CA PRO A 583 4.89 67.52 -84.94
C PRO A 583 4.66 66.08 -85.43
N MET A 584 3.89 65.93 -86.51
CA MET A 584 3.85 64.66 -87.25
C MET A 584 5.19 64.42 -87.96
N ASP A 585 5.44 63.17 -88.35
CA ASP A 585 6.63 62.83 -89.14
C ASP A 585 6.70 63.71 -90.41
N ASP A 586 7.90 64.20 -90.73
CA ASP A 586 8.19 65.18 -91.79
C ASP A 586 7.50 66.57 -91.69
N GLU A 587 6.89 66.93 -90.55
CA GLU A 587 6.28 68.25 -90.39
C GLU A 587 7.31 69.33 -89.98
N GLU A 588 7.53 70.32 -90.85
CA GLU A 588 8.45 71.44 -90.60
C GLU A 588 7.92 72.39 -89.52
N ARG A 589 8.75 72.71 -88.52
CA ARG A 589 8.42 73.65 -87.43
C ARG A 589 9.34 74.87 -87.45
N HIS A 590 8.79 76.04 -87.14
CA HIS A 590 9.55 77.28 -87.08
C HIS A 590 10.52 77.29 -85.88
N ALA A 591 11.80 77.58 -86.13
CA ALA A 591 12.81 77.74 -85.07
C ALA A 591 12.53 79.02 -84.25
N GLY A 592 12.04 78.86 -83.02
CA GLY A 592 11.92 79.94 -82.04
C GLY A 592 13.28 80.29 -81.40
N ALA A 593 13.38 81.48 -80.81
CA ALA A 593 14.55 81.87 -80.02
C ALA A 593 14.72 80.96 -78.77
N SER A 594 15.93 80.89 -78.22
CA SER A 594 16.24 80.04 -77.06
C SER A 594 15.27 80.28 -75.90
N GLY A 595 14.60 79.21 -75.45
CA GLY A 595 13.55 79.27 -74.40
C GLY A 595 12.12 79.55 -74.89
N VAL A 596 11.90 79.73 -76.20
CA VAL A 596 10.60 80.03 -76.83
C VAL A 596 10.24 79.02 -77.93
N GLY A 597 10.78 77.80 -77.85
CA GLY A 597 10.54 76.73 -78.82
C GLY A 597 9.11 76.16 -78.72
N GLN A 598 8.59 75.66 -79.84
CA GLN A 598 7.33 74.91 -79.84
C GLN A 598 7.53 73.56 -79.15
N ALA A 599 6.63 73.19 -78.25
CA ALA A 599 6.73 71.94 -77.50
C ALA A 599 6.45 70.72 -78.40
N VAL A 600 7.24 69.66 -78.24
CA VAL A 600 6.91 68.33 -78.76
C VAL A 600 5.89 67.72 -77.81
N SER A 601 4.75 67.27 -78.34
CA SER A 601 3.72 66.56 -77.57
C SER A 601 3.53 65.18 -78.13
N ILE A 602 3.67 64.17 -77.27
CA ILE A 602 3.46 62.77 -77.61
C ILE A 602 2.47 62.23 -76.59
N VAL A 603 1.38 61.68 -77.08
CA VAL A 603 0.36 61.02 -76.27
C VAL A 603 0.51 59.53 -76.50
N VAL A 604 0.99 58.83 -75.48
CA VAL A 604 1.11 57.38 -75.46
C VAL A 604 0.07 56.82 -74.51
N GLN A 605 -0.62 55.76 -74.94
CA GLN A 605 -1.53 55.01 -74.12
C GLN A 605 -0.98 53.60 -73.94
N ASP A 606 -0.96 53.15 -72.69
CA ASP A 606 -0.72 51.77 -72.33
C ASP A 606 -1.96 51.23 -71.60
N SER A 607 -2.28 49.95 -71.82
CA SER A 607 -3.35 49.26 -71.11
C SER A 607 -3.01 48.94 -69.65
N VAL A 608 -1.73 48.89 -69.28
CA VAL A 608 -1.27 48.42 -67.97
C VAL A 608 -0.70 49.56 -67.12
N ASP A 609 0.38 50.22 -67.56
CA ASP A 609 1.02 51.34 -66.85
C ASP A 609 1.72 52.28 -67.85
N PRO A 610 1.79 53.61 -67.65
CA PRO A 610 2.45 54.51 -68.59
C PRO A 610 3.94 54.19 -68.75
N PRO A 611 4.51 54.32 -69.96
CA PRO A 611 5.92 54.04 -70.19
C PRO A 611 6.82 54.97 -69.37
N ARG A 612 7.81 54.39 -68.68
CA ARG A 612 8.78 55.16 -67.84
C ARG A 612 9.88 55.85 -68.65
N GLN A 613 10.11 55.42 -69.88
CA GLN A 613 11.10 55.98 -70.78
C GLN A 613 10.55 56.00 -72.21
N LEU A 614 10.64 57.17 -72.85
CA LEU A 614 10.38 57.33 -74.27
C LEU A 614 11.68 57.77 -74.93
N ASN A 615 12.22 56.91 -75.81
CA ASN A 615 13.38 57.27 -76.62
C ASN A 615 12.88 57.93 -77.91
N LEU A 616 13.23 59.20 -78.07
CA LEU A 616 12.98 59.97 -79.28
C LEU A 616 14.21 59.84 -80.17
N HIS A 617 14.04 59.25 -81.35
CA HIS A 617 15.10 59.02 -82.33
C HIS A 617 15.04 60.01 -83.48
#